data_AF-A0A1L9NSL7-F1
#
_entry.id   AF-A0A1L9NSL7-F1
#
_cell.length_a   1.000
_cell.length_b   1.000
_cell.length_c   1.000
_cell.angle_alpha   90.00
_cell.angle_beta   90.00
_cell.angle_gamma   90.00
#
_symmetry.space_group_name_H-M   'P 1'
#
loop_
_entity.id
_entity.type
_entity.pdbx_description
1 polymer ?
#
loop_
_entity_poly.entity_id
_entity_poly.type
_entity_poly.pdbx_seq_one_letter_code
_entity_poly.pdbx_strand_id
1 'polypeptide(L)'
;MNLGHKKGTAMLDDKQCPDCKRINEVLSRVGDRWSVLVVISLAEYGTLRFNELKRNLGISQRMLSLTLKELERDGLVNRTYHPTIPPKVEYNLTNMGQSFREPISALGYWALENLATIDVARRAYDEKVTNQLTYTQSPRAPDF
;
A
#
# COMPACT_ATOMS: atom_id res chain seq x y z
N MET A 1 -27.01 13.73 24.71
CA MET A 1 -25.63 14.25 24.63
C MET A 1 -24.66 13.08 24.70
N ASN A 2 -23.55 13.19 23.97
CA ASN A 2 -22.41 12.25 23.80
C ASN A 2 -22.56 11.13 22.75
N LEU A 3 -22.29 11.52 21.50
CA LEU A 3 -21.79 10.63 20.44
C LEU A 3 -20.29 10.39 20.66
N GLY A 4 -19.96 9.28 21.31
CA GLY A 4 -18.58 8.78 21.34
C GLY A 4 -18.18 8.30 19.95
N HIS A 5 -17.26 9.01 19.31
CA HIS A 5 -16.53 8.54 18.13
C HIS A 5 -15.94 7.15 18.41
N LYS A 6 -16.50 6.10 17.81
CA LYS A 6 -15.86 4.79 17.77
C LYS A 6 -14.63 4.91 16.87
N LYS A 7 -13.45 4.99 17.50
CA LYS A 7 -12.15 4.84 16.84
C LYS A 7 -12.16 3.55 16.02
N GLY A 8 -12.19 3.67 14.70
CA GLY A 8 -11.63 2.65 13.84
C GLY A 8 -10.12 2.57 14.11
N THR A 9 -9.56 1.36 14.05
CA THR A 9 -8.18 1.00 14.41
C THR A 9 -8.00 0.64 15.90
N ALA A 10 -8.58 -0.49 16.29
CA ALA A 10 -7.99 -1.34 17.32
C ALA A 10 -7.77 -2.72 16.70
N MET A 11 -6.78 -2.83 15.81
CA MET A 11 -6.12 -4.12 15.67
C MET A 11 -5.11 -4.22 16.82
N LEU A 12 -5.56 -4.96 17.83
CA LEU A 12 -4.78 -5.65 18.86
C LEU A 12 -4.26 -4.79 20.03
N ASP A 13 -4.78 -5.11 21.21
CA ASP A 13 -4.32 -4.68 22.53
C ASP A 13 -2.84 -5.07 22.72
N ASP A 14 -2.01 -4.12 23.17
CA ASP A 14 -0.56 -4.24 23.33
C ASP A 14 -0.16 -5.40 24.28
N LYS A 15 -1.12 -5.92 25.08
CA LYS A 15 -0.93 -7.08 25.97
C LYS A 15 -1.04 -8.45 25.30
N GLN A 16 -1.54 -8.54 24.06
CA GLN A 16 -1.89 -9.81 23.42
C GLN A 16 -0.96 -10.24 22.29
N CYS A 17 -0.03 -9.39 21.85
CA CYS A 17 0.89 -9.72 20.77
C CYS A 17 2.16 -8.87 20.85
N PRO A 18 3.26 -9.40 21.43
CA PRO A 18 4.50 -8.63 21.60
C PRO A 18 5.11 -8.16 20.27
N ASP A 19 4.82 -8.86 19.17
CA ASP A 19 5.37 -8.55 17.84
C ASP A 19 4.46 -7.67 16.98
N CYS A 20 3.22 -7.38 17.40
CA CYS A 20 2.24 -6.76 16.52
C CYS A 20 2.62 -5.33 16.09
N LYS A 21 3.30 -4.59 16.95
CA LYS A 21 3.87 -3.28 16.58
C LYS A 21 4.90 -3.43 15.46
N ARG A 22 5.77 -4.44 15.55
CA ARG A 22 6.83 -4.69 14.57
C ARG A 22 6.26 -5.24 13.26
N ILE A 23 5.27 -6.12 13.34
CA ILE A 23 4.52 -6.61 12.18
C ILE A 23 3.81 -5.45 11.47
N ASN A 24 3.14 -4.57 12.21
CA ASN A 24 2.48 -3.40 11.65
C ASN A 24 3.49 -2.48 10.96
N GLU A 25 4.65 -2.22 11.57
CA GLU A 25 5.72 -1.44 10.95
C GLU A 25 6.16 -2.06 9.61
N VAL A 26 6.38 -3.38 9.56
CA VAL A 26 6.71 -4.09 8.32
C VAL A 26 5.57 -3.98 7.30
N LEU A 27 4.33 -4.32 7.67
CA LEU A 27 3.17 -4.28 6.79
C LEU A 27 2.89 -2.87 6.25
N SER A 28 3.10 -1.82 7.05
CA SER A 28 2.93 -0.44 6.64
C SER A 28 3.92 -0.03 5.53
N ARG A 29 5.13 -0.60 5.56
CA ARG A 29 6.16 -0.39 4.53
C ARG A 29 5.87 -1.25 3.30
N VAL A 30 5.84 -2.57 3.47
CA VAL A 30 5.76 -3.48 2.31
C VAL A 30 4.38 -3.48 1.64
N GLY A 31 3.34 -3.01 2.34
CA GLY A 31 1.99 -2.85 1.83
C GLY A 31 1.70 -1.49 1.21
N ASP A 32 2.64 -0.54 1.22
CA ASP A 32 2.45 0.72 0.52
C ASP A 32 2.46 0.51 -1.01
N ARG A 33 1.69 1.35 -1.72
CA ARG A 33 1.50 1.23 -3.18
C ARG A 33 2.82 1.11 -3.95
N TRP A 34 3.81 1.92 -3.61
CA TRP A 34 5.06 1.98 -4.37
C TRP A 34 5.97 0.79 -4.05
N SER A 35 6.05 0.37 -2.79
CA SER A 35 6.79 -0.84 -2.41
C SER A 35 6.28 -2.06 -3.18
N VAL A 36 4.95 -2.23 -3.21
CA VAL A 36 4.30 -3.33 -3.97
C VAL A 36 4.64 -3.26 -5.46
N LEU A 37 4.52 -2.08 -6.09
CA LEU A 37 4.81 -1.92 -7.51
C LEU A 37 6.29 -2.14 -7.86
N VAL A 38 7.22 -1.75 -6.97
CA VAL A 38 8.65 -2.03 -7.17
C VAL A 38 8.91 -3.53 -7.14
N VAL A 39 8.35 -4.23 -6.15
CA VAL A 39 8.53 -5.69 -6.01
C VAL A 39 7.94 -6.41 -7.22
N ILE A 40 6.72 -6.07 -7.65
CA ILE A 40 6.09 -6.67 -8.83
C ILE A 40 6.96 -6.47 -10.08
N SER A 41 7.43 -5.23 -10.32
CA SER A 41 8.25 -4.91 -11.49
C SER A 41 9.58 -5.68 -11.48
N LEU A 42 10.27 -5.77 -10.35
CA LEU A 42 11.51 -6.53 -10.24
C LEU A 42 11.28 -8.06 -10.31
N ALA A 43 10.15 -8.55 -9.83
CA ALA A 43 9.78 -9.96 -9.95
C ALA A 43 9.46 -10.34 -11.41
N GLU A 44 8.87 -9.43 -12.18
CA GLU A 44 8.51 -9.65 -13.57
C GLU A 44 9.70 -9.50 -14.53
N TYR A 45 10.47 -8.41 -14.39
CA TYR A 45 11.54 -8.06 -15.34
C TYR A 45 12.95 -8.42 -14.83
N GLY A 46 13.08 -8.88 -13.58
CA GLY A 46 14.36 -9.25 -12.98
C GLY A 46 15.18 -8.03 -12.56
N THR A 47 16.35 -7.84 -13.19
CA THR A 47 17.26 -6.75 -12.83
C THR A 47 16.94 -5.49 -13.64
N LEU A 48 16.69 -4.37 -12.95
CA LEU A 48 16.31 -3.11 -13.58
C LEU A 48 17.17 -1.93 -13.09
N ARG A 49 17.35 -0.93 -13.95
CA ARG A 49 17.93 0.37 -13.55
C ARG A 49 16.88 1.31 -13.00
N PHE A 50 17.36 2.35 -12.31
CA PHE A 50 16.49 3.38 -11.71
C PHE A 50 15.49 3.99 -12.69
N ASN A 51 15.94 4.36 -13.90
CA ASN A 51 15.08 5.00 -14.90
C ASN A 51 14.07 4.03 -15.53
N GLU A 52 14.39 2.74 -15.57
CA GLU A 52 13.47 1.71 -16.06
C GLU A 52 12.34 1.51 -15.05
N LEU A 53 12.68 1.36 -13.76
CA LEU A 53 11.70 1.35 -12.68
C LEU A 53 10.84 2.63 -12.70
N LYS A 54 11.46 3.81 -12.76
CA LYS A 54 10.72 5.08 -12.78
C LYS A 54 9.69 5.14 -13.92
N ARG A 55 10.08 4.71 -15.12
CA ARG A 55 9.21 4.67 -16.30
C ARG A 55 8.09 3.64 -16.15
N ASN A 56 8.42 2.42 -15.72
CA ASN A 56 7.45 1.34 -15.57
C ASN A 56 6.38 1.67 -14.51
N LEU A 57 6.76 2.37 -13.44
CA LEU A 57 5.87 2.66 -12.31
C LEU A 57 5.16 4.03 -12.42
N GLY A 58 5.62 4.94 -13.28
CA GLY A 58 5.12 6.32 -13.33
C GLY A 58 5.34 7.11 -12.03
N ILE A 59 6.31 6.67 -11.22
CA ILE A 59 6.62 7.22 -9.90
C ILE A 59 7.56 8.42 -10.01
N SER A 60 7.43 9.40 -9.10
CA SER A 60 8.39 10.51 -9.03
C SER A 60 9.79 10.01 -8.64
N GLN A 61 10.83 10.70 -9.10
CA GLN A 61 12.21 10.33 -8.77
C GLN A 61 12.46 10.34 -7.26
N ARG A 62 12.00 11.38 -6.56
CA ARG A 62 12.15 11.50 -5.11
C ARG A 62 11.51 10.31 -4.39
N MET A 63 10.29 9.93 -4.79
CA MET A 63 9.59 8.82 -4.17
C MET A 63 10.27 7.49 -4.47
N LEU A 64 10.71 7.26 -5.72
CA LEU A 64 11.43 6.02 -6.07
C LEU A 64 12.75 5.88 -5.29
N SER A 65 13.50 6.97 -5.13
CA SER A 65 14.72 6.95 -4.31
C SER A 65 14.44 6.62 -2.84
N LEU A 66 13.34 7.12 -2.27
CA LEU A 66 12.94 6.80 -0.91
C LEU A 66 12.54 5.33 -0.78
N THR A 67 11.62 4.86 -1.65
CA THR A 67 11.13 3.49 -1.66
C THR A 67 12.27 2.48 -1.85
N LEU A 68 13.18 2.70 -2.80
CA LEU A 68 14.31 1.79 -3.02
C LEU A 68 15.25 1.73 -1.81
N LYS A 69 15.49 2.87 -1.14
CA LYS A 69 16.32 2.91 0.08
C LYS A 69 15.67 2.14 1.22
N GLU A 70 14.36 2.24 1.37
CA GLU A 70 13.60 1.53 2.41
C GLU A 70 13.56 0.02 2.13
N LEU A 71 13.27 -0.38 0.89
CA LEU A 71 13.29 -1.79 0.48
C LEU A 71 14.69 -2.42 0.56
N GLU A 72 15.75 -1.65 0.28
CA GLU A 72 17.13 -2.08 0.49
C GLU A 72 17.44 -2.26 1.97
N ARG A 73 17.03 -1.30 2.82
CA ARG A 73 17.20 -1.38 4.28
C ARG A 73 16.47 -2.59 4.88
N ASP A 74 15.28 -2.89 4.39
CA ASP A 74 14.48 -4.01 4.85
C ASP A 74 14.94 -5.35 4.25
N GLY A 75 15.91 -5.33 3.33
CA GLY A 75 16.52 -6.52 2.74
C GLY A 75 15.68 -7.16 1.63
N LEU A 76 14.72 -6.44 1.05
CA LEU A 76 13.88 -6.92 -0.06
C LEU A 76 14.56 -6.71 -1.42
N VAL A 77 15.37 -5.65 -1.55
CA VAL A 77 16.03 -5.24 -2.80
C VAL A 77 17.54 -5.17 -2.61
N ASN A 78 18.30 -5.73 -3.55
CA ASN A 78 19.73 -5.44 -3.68
C ASN A 78 19.94 -4.25 -4.59
N ARG A 79 20.94 -3.43 -4.25
CA ARG A 79 21.46 -2.37 -5.11
C ARG A 79 22.91 -2.67 -5.49
N THR A 80 23.16 -2.86 -6.79
CA THR A 80 24.50 -3.15 -7.30
C THR A 80 25.03 -1.98 -8.11
N TYR A 81 26.21 -1.47 -7.74
CA TYR A 81 26.93 -0.46 -8.50
C TYR A 81 27.92 -1.14 -9.44
N HIS A 82 27.84 -0.79 -10.73
CA HIS A 82 28.75 -1.27 -11.76
C HIS A 82 29.67 -0.12 -12.18
N PRO A 83 31.00 -0.25 -11.94
CA PRO A 83 31.98 0.75 -12.34
C PRO A 83 32.28 0.65 -13.85
N THR A 84 31.27 0.82 -14.69
CA THR A 84 31.39 0.89 -16.15
C THR A 84 31.48 2.34 -16.62
N ILE A 85 31.75 2.56 -17.90
CA ILE A 85 31.60 3.87 -18.54
C ILE A 85 30.42 3.80 -19.52
N PRO A 86 29.32 4.53 -19.28
CA PRO A 86 29.00 5.30 -18.06
C PRO A 86 28.71 4.38 -16.87
N PRO A 87 28.85 4.86 -15.61
CA PRO A 87 28.51 4.10 -14.42
C PRO A 87 27.04 3.70 -14.39
N LYS A 88 26.74 2.49 -13.90
CA LYS A 88 25.38 1.96 -13.85
C LYS A 88 25.04 1.47 -12.45
N VAL A 89 23.78 1.66 -12.07
CA VAL A 89 23.22 1.12 -10.83
C VAL A 89 22.02 0.26 -11.21
N GLU A 90 22.02 -0.96 -10.71
CA GLU A 90 21.00 -1.96 -10.98
C GLU A 90 20.38 -2.44 -9.67
N TYR A 91 19.11 -2.80 -9.75
CA TYR A 91 18.29 -3.25 -8.63
C TYR A 91 17.69 -4.61 -8.98
N ASN A 92 17.68 -5.52 -8.03
CA ASN A 92 16.99 -6.82 -8.14
C ASN A 92 16.44 -7.22 -6.77
N LEU A 93 15.52 -8.18 -6.75
CA LEU A 93 15.03 -8.73 -5.48
C LEU A 93 16.08 -9.64 -4.84
N THR A 94 16.17 -9.58 -3.51
CA THR A 94 16.86 -10.61 -2.73
C THR A 94 16.05 -11.92 -2.74
N ASN A 95 16.61 -13.01 -2.22
CA ASN A 95 15.84 -14.24 -2.00
C ASN A 95 14.60 -13.99 -1.11
N MET A 96 14.73 -13.12 -0.09
CA MET A 96 13.60 -12.71 0.74
C MET A 96 12.59 -11.86 -0.04
N GLY A 97 13.06 -10.92 -0.88
CA GLY A 97 12.19 -10.15 -1.77
C GLY A 97 11.43 -11.02 -2.76
N GLN A 98 12.05 -12.07 -3.30
CA GLN A 98 11.39 -13.03 -4.17
C GLN A 98 10.29 -13.81 -3.43
N SER A 99 10.51 -14.19 -2.16
CA SER A 99 9.48 -14.83 -1.33
C SER A 99 8.25 -13.94 -1.10
N PHE A 100 8.42 -12.61 -1.18
CA PHE A 100 7.31 -11.66 -1.02
C PHE A 100 6.37 -11.62 -2.23
N ARG A 101 6.77 -12.17 -3.38
CA ARG A 101 5.93 -12.29 -4.57
C ARG A 101 4.66 -13.07 -4.31
N GLU A 102 4.74 -14.15 -3.53
CA GLU A 102 3.61 -15.04 -3.24
C GLU A 102 2.50 -14.31 -2.45
N PRO A 103 2.78 -13.67 -1.29
CA PRO A 103 1.79 -12.86 -0.57
C PRO A 103 1.14 -11.77 -1.43
N ILE A 104 1.93 -11.06 -2.24
CA ILE A 104 1.42 -9.98 -3.10
C ILE A 104 0.52 -10.52 -4.20
N SER A 105 0.89 -11.65 -4.79
CA SER A 105 0.08 -12.31 -5.82
C SER A 105 -1.25 -12.80 -5.23
N ALA A 106 -1.21 -13.42 -4.05
CA ALA A 106 -2.42 -13.84 -3.34
C ALA A 106 -3.36 -12.66 -3.03
N LEU A 107 -2.81 -11.53 -2.58
CA LEU A 107 -3.58 -10.31 -2.34
C LEU A 107 -4.19 -9.76 -3.64
N GLY A 108 -3.42 -9.78 -4.74
CA GLY A 108 -3.89 -9.37 -6.06
C GLY A 108 -5.04 -10.23 -6.57
N TYR A 109 -4.94 -11.56 -6.48
CA TYR A 109 -6.00 -12.48 -6.86
C TYR A 109 -7.27 -12.26 -6.03
N TRP A 110 -7.14 -12.17 -4.70
CA TRP A 110 -8.27 -11.85 -3.84
C TRP A 110 -8.94 -10.53 -4.23
N ALA A 111 -8.15 -9.50 -4.53
CA ALA A 111 -8.69 -8.21 -4.95
C ALA A 111 -9.47 -8.33 -6.27
N LEU A 112 -8.91 -9.00 -7.27
CA LEU A 112 -9.55 -9.24 -8.57
C LEU A 112 -10.88 -9.99 -8.43
N GLU A 113 -10.91 -11.04 -7.61
CA GLU A 113 -12.12 -11.82 -7.33
C GLU A 113 -13.23 -11.01 -6.65
N ASN A 114 -12.85 -9.95 -5.92
CA ASN A 114 -13.78 -9.18 -5.09
C ASN A 114 -14.08 -7.77 -5.61
N LEU A 115 -13.52 -7.34 -6.75
CA LEU A 115 -13.71 -5.98 -7.28
C LEU A 115 -15.19 -5.58 -7.37
N ALA A 116 -16.02 -6.41 -8.00
CA ALA A 116 -17.45 -6.13 -8.16
C ALA A 116 -18.17 -6.00 -6.80
N THR A 117 -17.86 -6.89 -5.86
CA THR A 117 -18.41 -6.87 -4.50
C THR A 117 -18.00 -5.60 -3.76
N ILE A 118 -16.73 -5.20 -3.87
CA ILE A 118 -16.20 -3.96 -3.29
C ILE A 118 -16.93 -2.74 -3.88
N ASP A 119 -17.16 -2.71 -5.19
CA ASP A 119 -17.83 -1.58 -5.86
C ASP A 119 -19.32 -1.46 -5.49
N VAL A 120 -20.01 -2.59 -5.28
CA VAL A 120 -21.36 -2.60 -4.72
C VAL A 120 -21.35 -2.06 -3.28
N ALA A 121 -20.42 -2.52 -2.45
CA ALA A 121 -20.31 -2.09 -1.06
C ALA A 121 -20.00 -0.58 -0.95
N ARG A 122 -19.12 -0.05 -1.80
CA ARG A 122 -18.79 1.38 -1.88
C ARG A 122 -20.02 2.22 -2.22
N ARG A 123 -20.75 1.88 -3.29
CA ARG A 123 -21.97 2.59 -3.69
C ARG A 123 -23.01 2.62 -2.56
N ALA A 124 -23.26 1.47 -1.93
CA ALA A 124 -24.21 1.38 -0.82
C ALA A 124 -23.79 2.22 0.41
N TYR A 125 -22.49 2.37 0.66
CA TYR A 125 -21.97 3.25 1.71
C TYR A 125 -22.16 4.73 1.34
N ASP A 126 -21.78 5.12 0.12
CA ASP A 126 -21.87 6.50 -0.36
C ASP A 126 -23.31 7.00 -0.40
N GLU A 127 -24.27 6.14 -0.76
CA GLU A 127 -25.72 6.42 -0.69
C GLU A 127 -26.19 6.66 0.74
N LYS A 128 -25.75 5.83 1.70
CA LYS A 128 -26.09 5.99 3.12
C LYS A 128 -25.54 7.30 3.69
N VAL A 129 -24.29 7.62 3.39
CA VAL A 129 -23.65 8.88 3.83
C VAL A 129 -24.37 10.08 3.23
N THR A 130 -24.69 10.04 1.94
CA THR A 130 -25.41 11.11 1.25
C THR A 130 -26.80 11.33 1.85
N ASN A 131 -27.54 10.25 2.13
CA ASN A 131 -28.86 10.33 2.76
C ASN A 131 -28.79 10.86 4.20
N GLN A 132 -27.78 10.54 4.99
CA GLN A 132 -27.64 11.08 6.35
C GLN A 132 -27.36 12.59 6.35
N LEU A 133 -26.64 13.10 5.34
CA LEU A 133 -26.37 14.52 5.18
C LEU A 133 -27.62 15.30 4.75
N THR A 134 -28.47 14.73 3.88
CA THR A 134 -29.73 15.37 3.47
C THR A 134 -30.77 15.42 4.60
N TYR A 135 -30.84 14.40 5.46
CA TYR A 135 -31.71 14.42 6.65
C TYR A 135 -31.27 15.44 7.72
N THR A 136 -29.99 15.80 7.78
CA THR A 136 -29.47 16.77 8.77
C THR A 136 -29.70 18.23 8.36
N GLN A 137 -30.03 18.50 7.09
CA GLN A 137 -30.28 19.86 6.55
C GLN A 137 -31.76 20.18 6.29
N SER A 138 -32.71 19.35 6.75
CA SER A 138 -34.14 19.69 6.64
C SER A 138 -34.43 20.98 7.44
N PRO A 139 -35.08 22.01 6.85
CA PRO A 139 -35.46 23.21 7.60
C PRO A 139 -36.42 22.79 8.71
N ARG A 140 -36.15 23.27 9.93
CA ARG A 140 -37.11 23.21 11.04
C ARG A 140 -38.42 23.79 10.52
N ALA A 141 -39.50 23.02 10.59
CA ALA A 141 -40.83 23.50 10.22
C ALA A 141 -41.11 24.81 10.98
N PRO A 142 -41.79 25.81 10.36
CA PRO A 142 -42.12 27.03 11.06
C PRO A 142 -43.02 26.70 12.25
N ASP A 143 -42.64 27.21 13.43
CA ASP A 143 -43.48 27.17 14.62
C ASP A 143 -44.79 27.90 14.30
N PHE A 144 -45.92 27.21 14.51
CA PHE A 144 -47.27 27.77 14.41
C PHE A 144 -47.51 28.83 15.47
#